data_AF-A0A7I0HS90-F1
#
_entry.id   AF-A0A7I0HS90-F1
#
_cell.length_a   1.000
_cell.length_b   1.000
_cell.length_c   1.000
_cell.angle_alpha   90.00
_cell.angle_beta   90.00
_cell.angle_gamma   90.00
#
_symmetry.space_group_name_H-M   'P 1'
#
loop_
_entity.id
_entity.type
_entity.pdbx_description
1 polymer ?
#
loop_
_entity_poly.entity_id
_entity_poly.type
_entity_poly.pdbx_seq_one_letter_code
_entity_poly.pdbx_strand_id
1 'polypeptide(L)' 'MDKALVNQLDFVISNATSAFIEALGMHWTNVERQQNGHSAAYDESSFNKLIEQYELGYNSIVNRSLAK' A
#
# COMPACT_ATOMS: atom_id res chain seq x y z
N MET A 1 28.08 -3.86 -2.06
CA MET A 1 26.64 -3.86 -2.40
C MET A 1 26.36 -2.54 -3.09
N ASP A 2 25.75 -2.56 -4.28
CA ASP A 2 25.53 -1.37 -5.08
C ASP A 2 24.59 -0.39 -4.34
N LYS A 3 24.97 0.88 -4.21
CA LYS A 3 24.18 1.90 -3.48
C LYS A 3 22.81 2.11 -4.14
N ALA A 4 22.70 1.90 -5.45
CA ALA A 4 21.44 2.00 -6.17
C ALA A 4 20.42 0.94 -5.71
N LEU A 5 20.88 -0.28 -5.45
CA LEU A 5 20.04 -1.40 -5.00
C LEU A 5 19.50 -1.16 -3.58
N VAL A 6 20.32 -0.61 -2.68
CA VAL A 6 19.91 -0.27 -1.30
C VAL A 6 18.81 0.79 -1.31
N ASN A 7 18.99 1.87 -2.07
CA ASN A 7 18.02 2.95 -2.16
C ASN A 7 16.67 2.49 -2.76
N GLN A 8 16.70 1.55 -3.72
CA GLN A 8 15.48 0.94 -4.26
C GLN A 8 14.74 0.08 -3.25
N LEU A 9 15.47 -0.72 -2.47
CA LEU A 9 14.87 -1.55 -1.42
C LEU A 9 14.22 -0.68 -0.34
N ASP A 10 14.92 0.36 0.11
CA ASP A 10 14.41 1.31 1.11
C ASP A 10 13.14 2.00 0.61
N PHE A 11 13.08 2.38 -0.67
CA PHE A 11 11.88 2.98 -1.27
C PHE A 11 10.69 2.01 -1.31
N VAL A 12 10.91 0.75 -1.69
CA VAL A 12 9.86 -0.27 -1.71
C VAL A 12 9.34 -0.54 -0.30
N ILE A 13 10.24 -0.67 0.70
CA ILE A 13 9.86 -0.87 2.10
C ILE A 13 9.07 0.33 2.64
N SER A 14 9.50 1.55 2.32
CA SER A 14 8.80 2.76 2.72
C SER A 14 7.38 2.80 2.15
N ASN A 15 7.21 2.57 0.85
CA ASN A 15 5.89 2.58 0.20
C ASN A 15 4.99 1.48 0.77
N ALA A 16 5.51 0.27 0.99
CA ALA A 16 4.75 -0.83 1.58
C ALA A 16 4.31 -0.51 3.01
N THR A 17 5.18 0.11 3.80
CA THR A 17 4.86 0.51 5.18
C THR A 17 3.79 1.60 5.21
N SER A 18 3.91 2.63 4.35
CA SER A 18 2.91 3.68 4.23
C SER A 18 1.55 3.14 3.81
N ALA A 19 1.52 2.29 2.78
CA ALA A 19 0.32 1.59 2.33
C ALA A 19 -0.33 0.79 3.46
N PHE A 20 0.46 0.04 4.23
CA PHE A 20 -0.04 -0.75 5.35
C PHE A 20 -0.67 0.11 6.45
N ILE A 21 -0.04 1.23 6.82
CA ILE A 21 -0.57 2.15 7.84
C ILE A 21 -1.92 2.72 7.40
N GLU A 22 -2.03 3.14 6.15
CA GLU A 22 -3.27 3.70 5.62
C GLU A 22 -4.37 2.63 5.47
N ALA A 23 -4.03 1.42 5.05
CA ALA A 23 -4.93 0.27 5.02
C ALA A 23 -5.48 -0.07 6.42
N LEU A 24 -4.66 0.01 7.47
CA LEU A 24 -5.12 -0.15 8.85
C LEU A 24 -6.12 0.93 9.25
N GLY A 25 -5.88 2.19 8.86
CA GLY A 25 -6.82 3.29 9.08
C GLY A 25 -8.17 3.04 8.41
N MET A 26 -8.16 2.64 7.14
CA MET A 26 -9.38 2.29 6.39
C MET A 26 -10.15 1.13 7.05
N HIS A 27 -9.43 0.08 7.49
CA HIS A 27 -10.02 -1.03 8.20
C HIS A 27 -10.68 -0.59 9.51
N TRP A 28 -9.98 0.22 10.31
CA TRP A 28 -10.49 0.70 11.59
C TRP A 28 -11.75 1.56 11.41
N THR A 29 -11.76 2.46 10.42
CA THR A 29 -12.95 3.25 10.08
C THR A 29 -14.13 2.34 9.71
N ASN A 30 -13.90 1.28 8.94
CA ASN A 30 -14.96 0.32 8.62
C ASN A 30 -15.49 -0.41 9.86
N VAL A 31 -14.60 -0.82 10.76
CA VAL A 31 -14.98 -1.47 12.03
C VAL A 31 -15.83 -0.53 12.87
N GLU A 32 -15.40 0.71 13.07
CA GLU A 32 -16.14 1.73 13.82
C GLU A 32 -17.52 1.99 13.19
N ARG A 33 -17.59 2.11 11.86
CA ARG A 33 -18.87 2.31 11.15
C ARG A 33 -19.82 1.14 11.33
N GLN A 34 -19.32 -0.09 11.19
CA GLN A 34 -20.14 -1.29 11.40
C GLN A 34 -20.65 -1.40 12.83
N GLN A 35 -19.82 -1.08 13.84
CA GLN A 35 -20.23 -1.04 15.24
C GLN A 35 -21.35 -0.03 15.52
N ASN A 36 -21.39 1.06 14.75
CA ASN A 36 -22.43 2.09 14.82
C ASN A 36 -23.61 1.86 13.86
N GLY A 37 -23.69 0.69 13.20
CA GLY A 37 -24.80 0.36 12.30
C GLY A 37 -24.75 1.05 10.93
N HIS A 38 -23.61 1.62 10.55
CA HIS A 38 -23.38 2.22 9.25
C HIS A 38 -22.76 1.23 8.26
N SER A 39 -22.98 1.47 6.97
CA SER A 39 -22.27 0.76 5.89
C SER A 39 -20.77 1.08 5.92
N ALA A 40 -19.95 0.14 5.44
CA ALA A 40 -18.51 0.34 5.25
C ALA A 40 -18.25 1.58 4.38
N ALA A 41 -17.24 2.37 4.75
CA ALA A 41 -16.77 3.51 3.95
C ALA A 41 -15.82 3.07 2.84
N TYR A 42 -15.07 1.99 3.08
CA TYR A 42 -14.06 1.48 2.17
C TYR A 42 -14.36 0.05 1.76
N ASP A 43 -14.13 -0.25 0.50
CA ASP A 43 -14.33 -1.56 -0.12
C ASP A 43 -13.04 -2.06 -0.79
N GLU A 44 -13.12 -3.20 -1.46
CA GLU A 44 -11.98 -3.77 -2.19
C GLU A 44 -11.41 -2.80 -3.24
N SER A 45 -12.25 -2.00 -3.92
CA SER A 45 -11.75 -1.01 -4.88
C SER A 45 -10.89 0.06 -4.21
N SER A 46 -11.22 0.41 -2.98
CA SER A 46 -10.49 1.38 -2.17
C SER A 46 -9.10 0.84 -1.81
N PHE A 47 -9.01 -0.44 -1.45
CA PHE A 47 -7.72 -1.11 -1.21
C PHE A 47 -6.89 -1.26 -2.49
N ASN A 48 -7.51 -1.57 -3.63
CA ASN A 48 -6.79 -1.68 -4.91
C ASN A 48 -6.19 -0.34 -5.34
N LYS A 49 -6.91 0.78 -5.16
CA LYS A 49 -6.37 2.12 -5.41
C LYS A 49 -5.15 2.42 -4.54
N LEU A 50 -5.14 1.94 -3.31
CA LEU A 50 -4.01 2.10 -2.40
C LEU A 50 -2.77 1.34 -2.89
N ILE A 51 -2.94 0.11 -3.40
CA ILE A 51 -1.85 -0.65 -4.04
C ILE A 51 -1.28 0.08 -5.27
N GLU A 52 -2.15 0.69 -6.09
CA GLU A 52 -1.73 1.49 -7.24
C GLU A 52 -1.00 2.77 -6.82
N GLN A 53 -1.54 3.51 -5.84
CA GLN A 53 -0.99 4.76 -5.34
C GLN A 53 0.42 4.62 -4.77
N TYR A 54 0.67 3.55 -4.02
CA TYR A 54 2.01 3.25 -3.49
C TYR A 54 2.87 2.47 -4.47
N GLU A 55 2.35 2.23 -5.68
CA GLU A 55 3.00 1.52 -6.77
C GLU A 55 3.54 0.15 -6.31
N LEU A 56 2.70 -0.60 -5.60
CA LEU A 56 2.98 -1.93 -5.04
C LEU A 56 2.51 -3.06 -5.97
N GLY A 57 2.02 -2.73 -7.16
CA GLY A 57 1.69 -3.72 -8.18
C GLY A 57 2.93 -4.51 -8.61
N TYR A 58 2.74 -5.79 -8.96
CA TYR A 58 3.81 -6.70 -9.37
C TYR A 58 4.73 -6.09 -10.44
N ASN A 59 4.15 -5.50 -11.48
CA ASN A 59 4.92 -4.86 -12.55
C ASN A 59 5.72 -3.66 -12.06
N SER A 60 5.20 -2.87 -11.12
CA SER A 60 5.91 -1.71 -10.55
C SER A 60 7.12 -2.15 -9.72
N ILE A 61 6.96 -3.23 -8.94
CA ILE A 61 8.06 -3.80 -8.14
C ILE A 61 9.12 -4.44 -9.04
N VAL A 62 8.70 -5.23 -10.03
CA VAL A 62 9.61 -5.92 -10.97
C VAL A 62 10.33 -4.94 -11.89
N ASN A 63 9.65 -3.92 -12.42
CA ASN A 63 10.31 -2.91 -13.26
C ASN A 63 11.36 -2.11 -12.48
N ARG A 64 11.17 -1.88 -11.19
CA ARG A 64 12.22 -1.28 -10.35
C ARG A 64 13.39 -2.23 -10.16
N SER A 65 13.15 -3.49 -9.83
CA SER A 65 14.24 -4.45 -9.61
C SER A 65 15.05 -4.76 -10.87
N LEU A 66 14.45 -4.58 -12.07
CA LEU A 66 15.08 -4.79 -13.37
C LEU A 66 15.66 -3.52 -14.01
N ALA A 67 15.30 -2.33 -13.53
CA ALA A 67 15.93 -1.07 -13.92
C ALA A 67 17.32 -0.97 -13.29
N LYS A 68 18.28 -1.70 -13.88
CA LYS A 68 19.73 -1.55 -13.67
C LYS A 68 20.28 -0.41 -14.50
#